data_AF-A0A8T0YB33-F1
#
_entry.id   AF-A0A8T0YB33-F1
#
_cell.length_a   1.000
_cell.length_b   1.000
_cell.length_c   1.000
_cell.angle_alpha   90.00
_cell.angle_beta   90.00
_cell.angle_gamma   90.00
#
_symmetry.space_group_name_H-M   'P 1'
#
loop_
_entity.id
_entity.type
_entity.pdbx_description
1 polymer ?
#
loop_
_entity_poly.entity_id
_entity_poly.type
_entity_poly.pdbx_seq_one_letter_code
_entity_poly.pdbx_strand_id
1 'polypeptide(L)'
;MQLYHILLVALFAILGTGTISAETSHDDMLDEAPKGTRLRVSNGDSLKTEENDERSIFSSIKESMKRKYWVSFDKSDDYPYRDSGQESRELDDWIEEGLTLYGAWTRLKLDQVTPTRVMQTDAYKIYVRYVKKYDSMIYNYKNSIGQPPIEFGGTDAQIFAKVQVWAAAHRPRWYVKKMLKLDDLPKSELVDDKFYKEFLRLTGEKS
;
A
#
# COMPACT_ATOMS: atom_id res chain seq x y z
N MET A 1 23.58 -40.97 14.09
CA MET A 1 23.66 -40.91 15.58
C MET A 1 24.17 -39.52 15.92
N GLN A 2 23.26 -38.54 15.92
CA GLN A 2 22.72 -37.91 17.13
C GLN A 2 23.72 -36.98 17.81
N LEU A 3 23.66 -35.68 17.47
CA LEU A 3 24.12 -34.61 18.35
C LEU A 3 22.91 -33.70 18.61
N TYR A 4 22.46 -33.68 19.86
CA TYR A 4 21.34 -32.91 20.36
C TYR A 4 21.81 -31.86 21.38
N HIS A 5 20.96 -30.83 21.55
CA HIS A 5 20.86 -29.82 22.62
C HIS A 5 21.68 -28.54 22.38
N ILE A 6 21.11 -27.39 21.99
CA ILE A 6 20.04 -26.52 22.56
C ILE A 6 20.43 -25.83 23.88
N LEU A 7 20.28 -24.48 23.84
CA LEU A 7 20.04 -23.47 24.90
C LEU A 7 21.22 -22.93 25.72
N LEU A 8 21.42 -21.60 25.65
CA LEU A 8 21.19 -20.74 26.83
C LEU A 8 21.04 -19.25 26.47
N VAL A 9 19.97 -18.65 27.01
CA VAL A 9 19.66 -17.22 27.07
C VAL A 9 20.44 -16.59 28.23
N ALA A 10 20.99 -15.38 28.07
CA ALA A 10 21.48 -14.60 29.20
C ALA A 10 21.06 -13.12 29.06
N LEU A 11 20.25 -12.69 30.04
CA LEU A 11 19.91 -11.34 30.44
C LEU A 11 21.15 -10.57 30.91
N PHE A 12 21.18 -9.25 30.69
CA PHE A 12 21.74 -8.30 31.66
C PHE A 12 20.91 -7.03 31.75
N ALA A 13 20.48 -6.73 32.98
CA ALA A 13 19.86 -5.50 33.44
C ALA A 13 20.91 -4.63 34.15
N ILE A 14 20.83 -3.30 33.99
CA ILE A 14 21.50 -2.28 34.81
C ILE A 14 20.51 -1.09 34.88
N LEU A 15 19.78 -0.88 35.99
CA LEU A 15 20.06 0.09 37.09
C LEU A 15 20.33 1.52 36.55
N GLY A 16 19.59 2.60 36.85
CA GLY A 16 18.75 2.93 37.99
C GLY A 16 19.49 3.79 39.02
N THR A 17 19.64 5.11 38.79
CA THR A 17 19.89 6.17 39.80
C THR A 17 19.55 7.53 39.15
N GLY A 18 18.58 8.30 39.64
CA GLY A 18 18.77 9.46 40.54
C GLY A 18 18.94 10.76 39.70
N THR A 19 18.32 11.91 39.94
CA THR A 19 17.84 12.56 41.17
C THR A 19 16.81 13.66 40.84
N ILE A 20 15.99 13.98 41.84
CA ILE A 20 15.02 15.09 41.92
C ILE A 20 15.75 16.44 41.91
N SER A 21 15.15 17.51 41.36
CA SER A 21 15.45 18.89 41.79
C SER A 21 14.19 19.76 41.78
N ALA A 22 14.14 20.60 42.81
CA ALA A 22 12.99 21.20 43.44
C ALA A 22 12.40 22.42 42.73
N GLU A 23 11.17 22.70 43.16
CA GLU A 23 10.39 23.93 43.04
C GLU A 23 11.16 25.17 43.51
N THR A 24 10.86 26.31 42.91
CA THR A 24 10.79 27.59 43.63
C THR A 24 9.60 28.39 43.10
N SER A 25 8.60 28.61 43.95
CA SER A 25 7.66 29.71 43.78
C SER A 25 8.35 31.04 44.08
N HIS A 26 7.83 32.12 43.51
CA HIS A 26 7.85 33.43 44.14
C HIS A 26 6.72 34.27 43.53
N ASP A 27 5.85 34.74 44.42
CA ASP A 27 4.75 35.66 44.18
C ASP A 27 5.24 37.04 43.71
N ASP A 28 4.45 37.73 42.89
CA ASP A 28 4.00 39.09 43.23
C ASP A 28 2.86 39.58 42.31
N MET A 29 1.92 40.24 42.96
CA MET A 29 0.69 40.89 42.47
C MET A 29 0.95 42.04 41.48
N LEU A 30 0.00 42.31 40.57
CA LEU A 30 -0.88 43.50 40.58
C LEU A 30 -1.57 43.76 39.22
N ASP A 31 -2.73 44.40 39.32
CA ASP A 31 -3.72 44.84 38.34
C ASP A 31 -3.22 45.39 36.98
N GLU A 32 -3.91 45.07 35.88
CA GLU A 32 -4.71 46.05 35.13
C GLU A 32 -5.45 45.44 33.91
N ALA A 33 -6.57 46.09 33.59
CA ALA A 33 -7.61 45.69 32.63
C ALA A 33 -7.26 46.01 31.14
N PRO A 34 -8.14 45.70 30.16
CA PRO A 34 -7.78 45.17 28.85
C PRO A 34 -7.48 46.23 27.79
N LYS A 35 -6.46 45.99 26.95
CA LYS A 35 -6.23 46.78 25.73
C LYS A 35 -5.78 45.92 24.54
N GLY A 36 -6.71 45.81 23.58
CA GLY A 36 -6.43 45.81 22.14
C GLY A 36 -5.57 44.67 21.59
N THR A 37 -6.19 43.52 21.26
CA THR A 37 -5.56 42.56 20.35
C THR A 37 -5.65 43.07 18.92
N ARG A 38 -4.55 43.68 18.48
CA ARG A 38 -4.22 43.93 17.08
C ARG A 38 -3.81 42.60 16.47
N LEU A 39 -4.68 42.00 15.65
CA LEU A 39 -4.37 40.77 14.90
C LEU A 39 -3.18 41.02 13.98
N ARG A 40 -2.02 40.46 14.37
CA ARG A 40 -0.83 40.32 13.53
C ARG A 40 -0.73 38.86 13.11
N VAL A 41 -0.69 38.68 11.80
CA VAL A 41 -0.47 37.43 11.06
C VAL A 41 0.65 36.57 11.68
N SER A 42 0.39 35.28 11.84
CA SER A 42 1.39 34.25 11.58
C SER A 42 0.75 33.12 10.77
N ASN A 43 1.23 32.99 9.54
CA ASN A 43 1.11 31.81 8.71
C ASN A 43 2.12 30.77 9.20
N GLY A 44 1.75 29.49 9.04
CA GLY A 44 2.72 28.41 8.84
C GLY A 44 2.96 27.54 10.06
N ASP A 45 2.14 26.50 10.24
CA ASP A 45 2.60 25.12 10.50
C ASP A 45 1.39 24.24 10.82
N SER A 46 0.78 23.66 9.79
CA SER A 46 -0.04 22.46 9.95
C SER A 46 -0.29 21.85 8.58
N LEU A 47 0.69 21.09 8.08
CA LEU A 47 0.56 20.17 6.92
C LEU A 47 1.91 19.46 6.67
N LYS A 48 2.39 18.66 7.62
CA LYS A 48 3.54 17.75 7.40
C LYS A 48 3.46 16.39 8.12
N THR A 49 2.39 16.10 8.85
CA THR A 49 2.31 14.90 9.69
C THR A 49 1.61 13.70 9.04
N GLU A 50 0.66 13.88 8.11
CA GLU A 50 -0.04 12.74 7.51
C GLU A 50 0.80 11.94 6.49
N GLU A 51 1.60 12.59 5.65
CA GLU A 51 2.30 11.90 4.56
C GLU A 51 3.41 10.94 5.07
N ASN A 52 4.01 11.26 6.21
CA ASN A 52 5.07 10.44 6.81
C ASN A 52 4.51 9.19 7.49
N ASP A 53 3.34 9.32 8.13
CA ASP A 53 2.65 8.22 8.79
C ASP A 53 2.12 7.22 7.76
N GLU A 54 1.58 7.70 6.64
CA GLU A 54 1.18 6.84 5.54
C GLU A 54 2.36 6.05 4.96
N ARG A 55 3.51 6.69 4.72
CA ARG A 55 4.72 5.99 4.22
C ARG A 55 5.21 4.93 5.20
N SER A 56 5.16 5.22 6.51
CA SER A 56 5.54 4.28 7.58
C SER A 56 4.59 3.08 7.66
N ILE A 57 3.28 3.34 7.62
CA ILE A 57 2.24 2.32 7.63
C ILE A 57 2.30 1.46 6.37
N PHE A 58 2.47 2.08 5.19
CA PHE A 58 2.67 1.37 3.94
C PHE A 58 3.90 0.48 3.98
N SER A 59 5.02 0.94 4.56
CA SER A 59 6.23 0.12 4.68
C SER A 59 6.00 -1.12 5.55
N SER A 60 5.27 -0.97 6.66
CA SER A 60 4.96 -2.07 7.59
C SER A 60 3.97 -3.08 6.99
N ILE A 61 2.94 -2.60 6.29
CA ILE A 61 1.96 -3.43 5.57
C ILE A 61 2.67 -4.15 4.41
N LYS A 62 3.49 -3.44 3.64
CA LYS A 62 4.28 -3.96 2.53
C LYS A 62 5.22 -5.07 2.96
N GLU A 63 5.96 -4.90 4.06
CA GLU A 63 6.84 -5.95 4.58
C GLU A 63 6.06 -7.17 5.11
N SER A 64 4.88 -6.96 5.69
CA SER A 64 3.98 -8.04 6.06
C SER A 64 3.48 -8.83 4.85
N MET A 65 3.10 -8.13 3.76
CA MET A 65 2.69 -8.79 2.52
C MET A 65 3.85 -9.46 1.79
N LYS A 66 5.05 -8.88 1.83
CA LYS A 66 6.28 -9.47 1.30
C LYS A 66 6.61 -10.80 1.97
N ARG A 67 6.50 -10.88 3.29
CA ARG A 67 6.74 -12.12 4.02
C ARG A 67 5.65 -13.17 3.78
N LYS A 68 4.38 -12.75 3.70
CA LYS A 68 3.24 -13.68 3.70
C LYS A 68 2.75 -14.11 2.31
N TYR A 69 2.91 -13.26 1.29
CA TYR A 69 2.23 -13.44 -0.01
C TYR A 69 3.15 -13.33 -1.23
N TRP A 70 4.23 -12.53 -1.17
CA TRP A 70 5.19 -12.44 -2.27
C TRP A 70 5.94 -13.76 -2.54
N VAL A 71 6.23 -14.54 -1.50
CA VAL A 71 6.82 -15.90 -1.62
C VAL A 71 5.90 -16.85 -2.43
N SER A 72 4.61 -16.55 -2.49
CA SER A 72 3.59 -17.34 -3.22
C SER A 72 3.35 -16.85 -4.66
N PHE A 73 3.64 -15.58 -4.96
CA PHE A 73 3.46 -15.00 -6.30
C PHE A 73 4.63 -15.32 -7.24
N ASP A 74 5.87 -15.36 -6.73
CA ASP A 74 7.10 -15.58 -7.52
C ASP A 74 7.34 -17.08 -7.86
N LYS A 75 6.61 -17.99 -7.22
CA LYS A 75 6.75 -19.46 -7.44
C LYS A 75 5.61 -20.07 -8.27
N SER A 76 4.87 -19.25 -9.01
CA SER A 76 3.61 -19.66 -9.66
C SER A 76 3.76 -20.39 -11.00
N ASP A 77 4.95 -20.84 -11.37
CA ASP A 77 5.07 -21.80 -12.49
C ASP A 77 5.18 -23.26 -12.01
N ASP A 78 5.26 -23.53 -10.70
CA ASP A 78 5.42 -24.91 -10.20
C ASP A 78 4.89 -25.19 -8.78
N TYR A 79 3.76 -24.61 -8.37
CA TYR A 79 3.04 -25.08 -7.17
C TYR A 79 1.52 -25.16 -7.40
N PRO A 80 0.90 -26.37 -7.24
CA PRO A 80 -0.54 -26.57 -7.36
C PRO A 80 -1.25 -26.14 -6.07
N TYR A 81 -1.09 -24.88 -5.63
CA TYR A 81 -2.00 -24.33 -4.62
C TYR A 81 -3.29 -23.94 -5.33
N ARG A 82 -4.30 -24.82 -5.23
CA ARG A 82 -5.64 -24.69 -5.80
C ARG A 82 -6.17 -23.27 -5.57
N ASP A 83 -6.11 -22.44 -6.61
CA ASP A 83 -7.31 -21.68 -6.98
C ASP A 83 -8.42 -22.73 -7.01
N SER A 84 -9.33 -22.69 -6.03
CA SER A 84 -10.42 -23.65 -6.08
C SER A 84 -11.09 -23.39 -7.41
N GLY A 85 -11.25 -24.40 -8.27
CA GLY A 85 -11.85 -24.17 -9.59
C GLY A 85 -13.20 -23.46 -9.52
N GLN A 86 -13.83 -23.45 -8.34
CA GLN A 86 -14.97 -22.62 -8.00
C GLN A 86 -14.65 -21.11 -7.89
N GLU A 87 -13.67 -20.69 -7.07
CA GLU A 87 -13.28 -19.27 -6.98
C GLU A 87 -12.87 -18.71 -8.34
N SER A 88 -12.07 -19.45 -9.12
CA SER A 88 -11.69 -19.02 -10.47
C SER A 88 -12.91 -18.76 -11.36
N ARG A 89 -13.91 -19.66 -11.31
CA ARG A 89 -15.16 -19.54 -12.06
C ARG A 89 -15.99 -18.36 -11.58
N GLU A 90 -16.12 -18.17 -10.27
CA GLU A 90 -16.83 -17.02 -9.70
C GLU A 90 -16.20 -15.70 -10.17
N LEU A 91 -14.88 -15.63 -10.26
CA LEU A 91 -14.18 -14.45 -10.78
C LEU A 91 -14.32 -14.30 -12.31
N ASP A 92 -14.49 -15.40 -13.05
CA ASP A 92 -14.82 -15.36 -14.48
C ASP A 92 -16.26 -14.85 -14.68
N ASP A 93 -17.21 -15.34 -13.88
CA ASP A 93 -18.59 -14.85 -13.87
C ASP A 93 -18.65 -13.34 -13.60
N TRP A 94 -17.79 -12.82 -12.69
CA TRP A 94 -17.70 -11.38 -12.45
C TRP A 94 -17.24 -10.60 -13.70
N ILE A 95 -16.33 -11.16 -14.51
CA ILE A 95 -15.93 -10.55 -15.78
C ILE A 95 -17.09 -10.58 -16.79
N GLU A 96 -17.80 -11.71 -16.89
CA GLU A 96 -18.94 -11.89 -17.79
C GLU A 96 -20.12 -10.98 -17.42
N GLU A 97 -20.35 -10.75 -16.12
CA GLU A 97 -21.31 -9.77 -15.59
C GLU A 97 -20.91 -8.31 -15.87
N GLY A 98 -19.69 -8.06 -16.37
CA GLY A 98 -19.15 -6.72 -16.58
C GLY A 98 -18.78 -6.00 -15.28
N LEU A 99 -18.46 -6.75 -14.21
CA LEU A 99 -18.12 -6.17 -12.92
C LEU A 99 -16.83 -5.36 -13.02
N THR A 100 -16.89 -4.09 -12.66
CA THR A 100 -15.74 -3.18 -12.64
C THR A 100 -14.75 -3.52 -11.52
N LEU A 101 -13.52 -3.03 -11.58
CA LEU A 101 -12.58 -3.10 -10.47
C LEU A 101 -13.13 -2.35 -9.25
N TYR A 102 -13.73 -1.19 -9.43
CA TYR A 102 -14.46 -0.49 -8.37
C TYR A 102 -15.66 -1.30 -7.86
N GLY A 103 -16.40 -1.94 -8.75
CA GLY A 103 -17.53 -2.80 -8.42
C GLY A 103 -17.10 -3.99 -7.56
N ALA A 104 -16.03 -4.69 -7.93
CA ALA A 104 -15.47 -5.78 -7.15
C ALA A 104 -14.97 -5.32 -5.77
N TRP A 105 -14.34 -4.14 -5.69
CA TRP A 105 -13.93 -3.56 -4.41
C TRP A 105 -15.11 -3.36 -3.46
N THR A 106 -16.20 -2.80 -3.98
CA THR A 106 -17.44 -2.56 -3.22
C THR A 106 -18.16 -3.86 -2.88
N ARG A 107 -18.22 -4.83 -3.82
CA ARG A 107 -18.85 -6.15 -3.62
C ARG A 107 -18.17 -6.93 -2.51
N LEU A 108 -16.85 -6.81 -2.40
CA LEU A 108 -16.01 -7.39 -1.35
C LEU A 108 -16.03 -6.57 -0.05
N LYS A 109 -16.79 -5.47 0.01
CA LYS A 109 -16.94 -4.55 1.16
C LYS A 109 -15.60 -3.97 1.62
N LEU A 110 -14.65 -3.79 0.70
CA LEU A 110 -13.31 -3.29 1.02
C LEU A 110 -13.31 -1.78 1.30
N ASP A 111 -14.35 -1.07 0.86
CA ASP A 111 -14.66 0.32 1.21
C ASP A 111 -15.03 0.51 2.69
N GLN A 112 -15.49 -0.56 3.35
CA GLN A 112 -15.88 -0.54 4.77
C GLN A 112 -14.72 -0.91 5.70
N VAL A 113 -13.57 -1.30 5.14
CA VAL A 113 -12.38 -1.65 5.90
C VAL A 113 -11.46 -0.43 5.97
N THR A 114 -10.94 -0.14 7.16
CA THR A 114 -9.98 0.96 7.35
C THR A 114 -8.78 0.81 6.42
N PRO A 115 -8.27 1.89 5.80
CA PRO A 115 -7.16 1.84 4.85
C PRO A 115 -5.91 1.10 5.36
N THR A 116 -5.63 1.20 6.66
CA THR A 116 -4.47 0.55 7.31
C THR A 116 -4.59 -0.98 7.43
N ARG A 117 -5.79 -1.54 7.25
CA ARG A 117 -6.08 -2.97 7.42
C ARG A 117 -6.57 -3.65 6.15
N VAL A 118 -7.08 -2.89 5.18
CA VAL A 118 -7.75 -3.46 3.99
C VAL A 118 -6.87 -4.49 3.27
N MET A 119 -5.58 -4.18 3.11
CA MET A 119 -4.60 -5.04 2.43
C MET A 119 -4.25 -6.34 3.20
N GLN A 120 -4.65 -6.44 4.47
CA GLN A 120 -4.41 -7.61 5.32
C GLN A 120 -5.56 -8.61 5.29
N THR A 121 -6.70 -8.23 4.72
CA THR A 121 -7.92 -9.05 4.69
C THR A 121 -7.84 -10.16 3.63
N ASP A 122 -8.61 -11.23 3.84
CA ASP A 122 -8.77 -12.26 2.81
C ASP A 122 -9.56 -11.74 1.59
N ALA A 123 -10.53 -10.85 1.82
CA ALA A 123 -11.28 -10.17 0.76
C ALA A 123 -10.35 -9.40 -0.19
N TYR A 124 -9.32 -8.73 0.31
CA TYR A 124 -8.33 -8.06 -0.55
C TYR A 124 -7.54 -9.04 -1.42
N LYS A 125 -7.34 -10.30 -0.99
CA LYS A 125 -6.69 -11.32 -1.83
C LYS A 125 -7.57 -11.71 -3.00
N ILE A 126 -8.86 -11.90 -2.76
CA ILE A 126 -9.85 -12.16 -3.82
C ILE A 126 -9.85 -10.98 -4.80
N TYR A 127 -9.82 -9.75 -4.28
CA TYR A 127 -9.69 -8.54 -5.10
C TYR A 127 -8.44 -8.54 -5.98
N VAL A 128 -7.26 -8.86 -5.44
CA VAL A 128 -6.00 -8.93 -6.21
C VAL A 128 -6.08 -10.00 -7.31
N ARG A 129 -6.70 -11.16 -7.02
CA ARG A 129 -6.93 -12.21 -8.02
C ARG A 129 -7.88 -11.75 -9.13
N TYR A 130 -8.92 -10.99 -8.78
CA TYR A 130 -9.81 -10.37 -9.75
C TYR A 130 -9.08 -9.35 -10.62
N VAL A 131 -8.24 -8.48 -10.02
CA VAL A 131 -7.39 -7.53 -10.75
C VAL A 131 -6.48 -8.25 -11.75
N LYS A 132 -5.96 -9.44 -11.42
CA LYS A 132 -5.16 -10.27 -12.34
C LYS A 132 -5.94 -10.70 -13.58
N LYS A 133 -7.19 -11.19 -13.41
CA LYS A 133 -8.06 -11.57 -14.54
C LYS A 133 -8.42 -10.34 -15.38
N TYR A 134 -8.83 -9.25 -14.73
CA TYR A 134 -9.18 -7.99 -15.39
C TYR A 134 -8.00 -7.39 -16.19
N ASP A 135 -6.81 -7.34 -15.60
CA ASP A 135 -5.60 -6.87 -16.29
C ASP A 135 -5.25 -7.75 -17.50
N SER A 136 -5.38 -9.07 -17.36
CA SER A 136 -5.13 -10.00 -18.47
C SER A 136 -6.11 -9.76 -19.62
N MET A 137 -7.39 -9.50 -19.31
CA MET A 137 -8.39 -9.11 -20.30
C MET A 137 -7.99 -7.80 -20.99
N ILE A 138 -7.73 -6.71 -20.25
CA ILE A 138 -7.30 -5.42 -20.83
C ILE A 138 -6.07 -5.62 -21.72
N TYR A 139 -5.05 -6.32 -21.22
CA TYR A 139 -3.80 -6.50 -21.92
C TYR A 139 -3.96 -7.34 -23.20
N ASN A 140 -4.81 -8.36 -23.19
CA ASN A 140 -5.03 -9.21 -24.36
C ASN A 140 -5.86 -8.51 -25.45
N TYR A 141 -6.84 -7.70 -25.06
CA TYR A 141 -7.72 -6.97 -25.98
C TYR A 141 -7.24 -5.57 -26.34
N LYS A 142 -6.04 -5.17 -25.88
CA LYS A 142 -5.42 -3.91 -26.28
C LYS A 142 -5.35 -3.82 -27.81
N ASN A 143 -5.82 -2.71 -28.38
CA ASN A 143 -5.91 -2.47 -29.83
C ASN A 143 -7.03 -3.22 -30.57
N SER A 144 -7.96 -3.86 -29.87
CA SER A 144 -9.20 -4.37 -30.48
C SER A 144 -10.31 -3.31 -30.54
N ILE A 145 -11.31 -3.51 -31.40
CA ILE A 145 -12.47 -2.62 -31.58
C ILE A 145 -13.42 -2.69 -30.36
N GLY A 146 -13.32 -3.75 -29.53
CA GLY A 146 -14.12 -3.98 -28.32
C GLY A 146 -13.27 -4.00 -27.06
N GLN A 147 -12.42 -2.99 -26.85
CA GLN A 147 -11.62 -2.89 -25.64
C GLN A 147 -12.51 -2.81 -24.39
N PRO A 148 -12.24 -3.59 -23.33
CA PRO A 148 -12.94 -3.46 -22.07
C PRO A 148 -12.71 -2.05 -21.48
N PRO A 149 -13.66 -1.54 -20.68
CA PRO A 149 -13.49 -0.24 -20.03
C PRO A 149 -12.23 -0.23 -19.17
N ILE A 150 -11.38 0.78 -19.37
CA ILE A 150 -10.15 0.92 -18.59
C ILE A 150 -10.45 1.77 -17.35
N GLU A 151 -10.32 1.17 -16.19
CA GLU A 151 -10.41 1.87 -14.91
C GLU A 151 -9.06 2.40 -14.46
N PHE A 152 -8.83 3.66 -14.77
CA PHE A 152 -7.67 4.40 -14.30
C PHE A 152 -7.80 4.78 -12.81
N GLY A 153 -6.67 4.79 -12.10
CA GLY A 153 -6.61 5.26 -10.71
C GLY A 153 -7.28 4.31 -9.69
N GLY A 154 -7.75 4.90 -8.59
CA GLY A 154 -8.29 4.21 -7.42
C GLY A 154 -7.67 4.72 -6.12
N THR A 155 -8.07 4.16 -4.99
CA THR A 155 -7.37 4.35 -3.72
C THR A 155 -5.95 3.77 -3.82
N ASP A 156 -5.06 4.17 -2.92
CA ASP A 156 -3.69 3.64 -2.88
C ASP A 156 -3.65 2.11 -2.84
N ALA A 157 -4.54 1.48 -2.07
CA ALA A 157 -4.62 0.02 -1.99
C ALA A 157 -5.09 -0.63 -3.30
N GLN A 158 -6.00 0.03 -4.04
CA GLN A 158 -6.44 -0.43 -5.37
C GLN A 158 -5.32 -0.32 -6.40
N ILE A 159 -4.62 0.82 -6.44
CA ILE A 159 -3.49 1.01 -7.37
C ILE A 159 -2.35 0.05 -7.03
N PHE A 160 -2.07 -0.17 -5.74
CA PHE A 160 -1.05 -1.12 -5.30
C PHE A 160 -1.38 -2.57 -5.69
N ALA A 161 -2.66 -2.97 -5.70
CA ALA A 161 -3.08 -4.28 -6.24
C ALA A 161 -2.73 -4.39 -7.74
N LYS A 162 -3.02 -3.35 -8.52
CA LYS A 162 -2.68 -3.28 -9.95
C LYS A 162 -1.17 -3.37 -10.16
N VAL A 163 -0.37 -2.61 -9.42
CA VAL A 163 1.11 -2.63 -9.49
C VAL A 163 1.68 -4.01 -9.22
N GLN A 164 1.19 -4.70 -8.18
CA GLN A 164 1.59 -6.08 -7.87
C GLN A 164 1.30 -7.02 -9.04
N VAL A 165 0.10 -6.95 -9.60
CA VAL A 165 -0.32 -7.76 -10.75
C VAL A 165 0.54 -7.47 -11.97
N TRP A 166 0.80 -6.20 -12.28
CA TRP A 166 1.61 -5.82 -13.43
C TRP A 166 3.06 -6.29 -13.30
N ALA A 167 3.65 -6.16 -12.11
CA ALA A 167 5.00 -6.64 -11.84
C ALA A 167 5.07 -8.16 -11.97
N ALA A 168 4.15 -8.90 -11.35
CA ALA A 168 4.10 -10.36 -11.44
C ALA A 168 3.88 -10.87 -12.88
N ALA A 169 3.07 -10.18 -13.66
CA ALA A 169 2.83 -10.50 -15.07
C ALA A 169 3.89 -9.94 -16.03
N HIS A 170 4.98 -9.37 -15.51
CA HIS A 170 6.06 -8.75 -16.29
C HIS A 170 5.53 -7.79 -17.36
N ARG A 171 4.53 -6.98 -17.02
CA ARG A 171 3.94 -6.03 -17.96
C ARG A 171 4.98 -4.99 -18.39
N PRO A 172 5.04 -4.63 -19.68
CA PRO A 172 6.07 -3.73 -20.16
C PRO A 172 5.89 -2.31 -19.60
N ARG A 173 6.99 -1.58 -19.38
CA ARG A 173 6.99 -0.22 -18.81
C ARG A 173 6.02 0.73 -19.51
N TRP A 174 5.93 0.68 -20.85
CA TRP A 174 5.01 1.55 -21.60
C TRP A 174 3.54 1.31 -21.21
N TYR A 175 3.17 0.06 -20.90
CA TYR A 175 1.82 -0.29 -20.49
C TYR A 175 1.54 0.25 -19.09
N VAL A 176 2.45 0.01 -18.15
CA VAL A 176 2.31 0.49 -16.77
C VAL A 176 2.24 2.02 -16.71
N LYS A 177 3.08 2.73 -17.47
CA LYS A 177 3.01 4.19 -17.58
C LYS A 177 1.65 4.66 -18.08
N LYS A 178 1.13 4.06 -19.16
CA LYS A 178 -0.19 4.37 -19.69
C LYS A 178 -1.29 4.13 -18.65
N MET A 179 -1.25 3.00 -17.95
CA MET A 179 -2.27 2.64 -16.95
C MET A 179 -2.22 3.53 -15.70
N LEU A 180 -1.05 4.07 -15.36
CA LEU A 180 -0.85 5.05 -14.30
C LEU A 180 -1.04 6.51 -14.77
N LYS A 181 -1.34 6.74 -16.06
CA LYS A 181 -1.42 8.09 -16.67
C LYS A 181 -0.15 8.91 -16.53
N LEU A 182 0.99 8.25 -16.76
CA LEU A 182 2.34 8.84 -16.69
C LEU A 182 3.02 8.91 -18.06
N ASP A 183 2.33 8.56 -19.14
CA ASP A 183 2.88 8.42 -20.48
C ASP A 183 3.46 9.72 -21.06
N ASP A 184 2.94 10.88 -20.65
CA ASP A 184 3.38 12.20 -21.07
C ASP A 184 4.44 12.84 -20.15
N LEU A 185 4.81 12.18 -19.04
CA LEU A 185 5.73 12.77 -18.06
C LEU A 185 7.21 12.57 -18.43
N PRO A 186 8.07 13.57 -18.14
CA PRO A 186 9.51 13.42 -18.32
C PRO A 186 10.07 12.38 -17.36
N LYS A 187 11.23 11.77 -17.71
CA LYS A 187 11.84 10.70 -16.91
C LYS A 187 12.05 11.07 -15.44
N SER A 188 12.40 12.32 -15.15
CA SER A 188 12.58 12.83 -13.79
C SER A 188 11.32 12.74 -12.93
N GLU A 189 10.14 12.97 -13.52
CA GLU A 189 8.86 12.91 -12.80
C GLU A 189 8.31 11.48 -12.71
N LEU A 190 8.58 10.66 -13.75
CA LEU A 190 8.26 9.23 -13.71
C LEU A 190 8.86 8.54 -12.50
N VAL A 191 10.14 8.80 -12.26
CA VAL A 191 10.87 8.17 -11.17
C VAL A 191 10.49 8.74 -9.82
N ASP A 192 9.58 9.71 -9.72
CA ASP A 192 9.06 10.24 -8.46
C ASP A 192 7.71 9.66 -8.04
N ASP A 193 6.92 9.15 -8.99
CA ASP A 193 5.66 8.48 -8.70
C ASP A 193 5.84 7.23 -7.82
N LYS A 194 5.14 7.19 -6.69
CA LYS A 194 5.29 6.12 -5.69
C LYS A 194 4.91 4.74 -6.22
N PHE A 195 3.95 4.65 -7.14
CA PHE A 195 3.47 3.39 -7.69
C PHE A 195 4.40 2.86 -8.77
N TYR A 196 4.92 3.75 -9.62
CA TYR A 196 5.91 3.39 -10.62
C TYR A 196 7.27 3.03 -10.00
N LYS A 197 7.71 3.75 -8.95
CA LYS A 197 8.85 3.33 -8.11
C LYS A 197 8.67 1.91 -7.60
N GLU A 198 7.49 1.59 -7.09
CA GLU A 198 7.21 0.25 -6.57
C GLU A 198 7.21 -0.80 -7.67
N PHE A 199 6.61 -0.51 -8.84
CA PHE A 199 6.66 -1.40 -9.99
C PHE A 199 8.11 -1.76 -10.37
N LEU A 200 8.99 -0.76 -10.52
CA LEU A 200 10.41 -0.97 -10.85
C LEU A 200 11.13 -1.80 -9.77
N ARG A 201 10.85 -1.51 -8.49
CA ARG A 201 11.42 -2.26 -7.37
C ARG A 201 11.01 -3.74 -7.41
N LEU A 202 9.79 -4.03 -7.83
CA LEU A 202 9.24 -5.39 -7.89
C LEU A 202 9.76 -6.18 -9.08
N THR A 203 10.01 -5.53 -10.21
CA THR A 203 10.58 -6.17 -11.40
C THR A 203 12.11 -6.24 -11.38
N GLY A 204 12.77 -5.64 -10.38
CA GLY A 204 14.22 -5.54 -10.32
C GLY A 204 14.81 -4.60 -11.38
N GLU A 205 13.97 -3.82 -12.05
CA GLU A 205 14.39 -2.87 -13.07
C GLU A 205 14.99 -1.60 -12.45
N LYS A 206 16.03 -1.06 -13.09
CA LYS A 206 16.62 0.22 -12.68
C LYS A 206 15.81 1.40 -13.24
N SER A 207 15.73 2.47 -12.44
CA SER A 207 15.00 3.72 -12.72
C SER A 207 15.46 4.44 -13.99
#